data_AF-A0A139DJE0-F1
#
_entry.id   AF-A0A139DJE0-F1
#
_cell.length_a   1.000
_cell.length_b   1.000
_cell.length_c   1.000
_cell.angle_alpha   90.00
_cell.angle_beta   90.00
_cell.angle_gamma   90.00
#
_symmetry.space_group_name_H-M   'P 1'
#
loop_
_entity.id
_entity.type
_entity.pdbx_description
1 polymer ?
#
loop_
_entity_poly.entity_id
_entity_poly.type
_entity_poly.pdbx_seq_one_letter_code
_entity_poly.pdbx_strand_id
1 'polypeptide(L)'
;MSRWTDNFRNHAYAATWEAFKLKVNETTLDDESIQTSVEELARLDKVTTFIDGLLKTLDPELIPLPTWDNFNKQCQAATQQLDQFAADRNVGHLNEANKNLDNLLTYVRPYMVAEGKAALALRDAAVDAANQISERYTELKKDAQGSYEGIESLREDGEAKLTSITRIHERIDEFEKLTFGDEETEGSEQKINTARPQ
;
A
#
# COMPACT_ATOMS: atom_id res chain seq x y z
N MET A 1 8.57 -4.82 13.16
CA MET A 1 7.44 -3.88 13.31
C MET A 1 7.77 -2.95 14.46
N SER A 2 7.32 -1.70 14.40
CA SER A 2 7.56 -0.78 15.51
C SER A 2 6.63 -1.11 16.68
N ARG A 3 7.07 -0.77 17.89
CA ARG A 3 6.25 -0.84 19.11
C ARG A 3 4.88 -0.18 18.93
N TRP A 4 4.81 0.92 18.19
CA TRP A 4 3.56 1.67 17.96
C TRP A 4 2.60 0.92 17.05
N THR A 5 3.12 0.30 15.99
CA THR A 5 2.34 -0.57 15.10
C THR A 5 1.82 -1.81 15.84
N ASP A 6 2.66 -2.45 16.65
CA ASP A 6 2.26 -3.64 17.43
C ASP A 6 1.18 -3.29 18.46
N ASN A 7 1.31 -2.15 19.13
CA ASN A 7 0.30 -1.69 20.08
C ASN A 7 -1.01 -1.30 19.41
N PHE A 8 -0.98 -0.65 18.25
CA PHE A 8 -2.18 -0.32 17.47
C PHE A 8 -2.92 -1.58 17.01
N ARG A 9 -2.21 -2.56 16.45
CA ARG A 9 -2.81 -3.80 15.94
C ARG A 9 -3.42 -4.66 17.04
N ASN A 10 -2.81 -4.67 18.23
CA ASN A 10 -3.29 -5.43 19.38
C ASN A 10 -4.21 -4.61 20.30
N HIS A 11 -4.53 -3.37 19.93
CA HIS A 11 -5.39 -2.51 20.76
C HIS A 11 -6.85 -2.97 20.67
N ALA A 12 -7.58 -2.87 21.78
CA ALA A 12 -8.98 -3.26 21.87
C ALA A 12 -9.93 -2.43 20.97
N TYR A 13 -9.48 -1.28 20.45
CA TYR A 13 -10.34 -0.39 19.66
C TYR A 13 -10.83 -1.08 18.39
N ALA A 14 -10.01 -1.92 17.76
CA ALA A 14 -10.34 -2.56 16.50
C ALA A 14 -11.53 -3.52 16.67
N ALA A 15 -11.49 -4.39 17.69
CA ALA A 15 -12.58 -5.30 18.00
C ALA A 15 -13.86 -4.55 18.39
N THR A 16 -13.74 -3.50 19.21
CA THR A 16 -14.88 -2.64 19.58
C THR A 16 -15.48 -1.93 18.37
N TRP A 17 -14.65 -1.44 17.44
CA TRP A 17 -15.09 -0.74 16.23
C TRP A 17 -15.82 -1.67 15.26
N GLU A 18 -15.32 -2.88 15.03
CA GLU A 18 -16.01 -3.88 14.20
C GLU A 18 -17.37 -4.27 14.80
N ALA A 19 -17.42 -4.50 16.11
CA ALA A 19 -18.69 -4.79 16.79
C ALA A 19 -19.67 -3.62 16.70
N PHE A 20 -19.18 -2.38 16.84
CA PHE A 20 -20.01 -1.18 16.67
C PHE A 20 -20.56 -1.07 15.25
N LYS A 21 -19.74 -1.25 14.21
CA LYS A 21 -20.19 -1.23 12.80
C LYS A 21 -21.28 -2.24 12.52
N LEU A 22 -21.10 -3.48 13.01
CA LEU A 22 -22.13 -4.52 12.87
C LEU A 22 -23.45 -4.06 13.50
N LYS A 23 -23.37 -3.48 14.70
CA LYS A 23 -24.55 -3.00 15.41
C LYS A 23 -25.24 -1.82 14.75
N VAL A 24 -24.48 -0.89 14.15
CA VAL A 24 -25.05 0.19 13.32
C VAL A 24 -25.84 -0.42 12.17
N ASN A 25 -25.29 -1.42 11.48
CA ASN A 25 -25.97 -2.10 10.38
C ASN A 25 -27.23 -2.88 10.83
N GLU A 26 -27.24 -3.40 12.05
CA GLU A 26 -28.39 -4.11 12.64
C GLU A 26 -29.44 -3.17 13.24
N THR A 27 -29.11 -1.90 13.47
CA THR A 27 -30.03 -0.93 14.07
C THR A 27 -31.10 -0.54 13.06
N THR A 28 -32.36 -0.75 13.44
CA THR A 28 -33.54 -0.46 12.63
C THR A 28 -34.50 0.46 13.37
N LEU A 29 -35.32 1.19 12.61
CA LEU A 29 -36.37 2.04 13.14
C LEU A 29 -37.71 1.30 13.10
N ASP A 30 -38.50 1.41 14.17
CA ASP A 30 -39.84 0.82 14.21
C ASP A 30 -40.85 1.64 13.38
N ASP A 31 -40.58 2.94 13.19
CA ASP A 31 -41.42 3.86 12.42
C ASP A 31 -40.54 4.81 11.58
N GLU A 32 -40.44 4.53 10.28
CA GLU A 32 -39.70 5.34 9.30
C GLU A 32 -40.43 6.65 8.92
N SER A 33 -41.65 6.89 9.43
CA SER A 33 -42.36 8.16 9.22
C SER A 33 -41.87 9.29 10.13
N ILE A 34 -41.14 8.95 11.22
CA ILE A 34 -40.56 9.94 12.13
C ILE A 34 -39.23 10.44 11.55
N GLN A 35 -39.28 11.56 10.85
CA GLN A 35 -38.13 12.17 10.15
C GLN A 35 -36.87 12.30 11.03
N THR A 36 -37.02 12.74 12.28
CA THR A 36 -35.88 12.91 13.20
C THR A 36 -35.15 11.59 13.46
N SER A 37 -35.88 10.49 13.62
CA SER A 37 -35.26 9.17 13.83
C SER A 37 -34.47 8.70 12.60
N VAL A 38 -35.03 8.95 11.41
CA VAL A 38 -34.42 8.58 10.12
C VAL A 38 -33.15 9.38 9.88
N GLU A 39 -33.16 10.69 10.12
CA GLU A 39 -32.00 11.57 9.95
C GLU A 39 -30.85 11.19 10.89
N GLU A 40 -31.16 10.91 12.16
CA GLU A 40 -30.15 10.52 13.15
C GLU A 40 -29.50 9.18 12.81
N LEU A 41 -30.28 8.18 12.37
CA LEU A 41 -29.73 6.89 11.94
C LEU A 41 -28.90 7.00 10.65
N ALA A 42 -29.38 7.74 9.65
CA ALA A 42 -28.64 7.95 8.39
C ALA A 42 -27.32 8.70 8.61
N ARG A 43 -27.30 9.67 9.52
CA ARG A 43 -26.07 10.35 9.93
C ARG A 43 -25.10 9.38 10.61
N LEU A 44 -25.62 8.57 11.53
CA LEU A 44 -24.83 7.58 12.26
C LEU A 44 -24.12 6.63 11.28
N ASP A 45 -24.84 6.10 10.29
CA ASP A 45 -24.29 5.22 9.24
C ASP A 45 -23.22 5.94 8.38
N LYS A 46 -23.54 7.14 7.88
CA LYS A 46 -22.62 7.94 7.07
C LYS A 46 -21.31 8.23 7.80
N VAL A 47 -21.39 8.68 9.06
CA VAL A 47 -20.21 9.02 9.86
C VAL A 47 -19.44 7.76 10.22
N THR A 48 -20.12 6.65 10.51
CA THR A 48 -19.48 5.35 10.74
C THR A 48 -18.68 4.89 9.52
N THR A 49 -19.29 4.89 8.35
CA THR A 49 -18.63 4.55 7.08
C THR A 49 -17.44 5.47 6.78
N PHE A 50 -17.61 6.78 7.03
CA PHE A 50 -16.53 7.74 6.85
C PHE A 50 -15.36 7.47 7.80
N ILE A 51 -15.60 7.31 9.10
CA ILE A 51 -14.57 6.97 10.09
C ILE A 51 -13.88 5.65 9.72
N ASP A 52 -14.62 4.63 9.28
CA ASP A 52 -14.04 3.35 8.84
C ASP A 52 -13.08 3.53 7.67
N GLY A 53 -13.44 4.38 6.70
CA GLY A 53 -12.55 4.79 5.61
C GLY A 53 -11.32 5.52 6.13
N LEU A 54 -11.50 6.47 7.06
CA LEU A 54 -10.39 7.22 7.66
C LEU A 54 -9.41 6.32 8.39
N LEU A 55 -9.88 5.41 9.24
CA LEU A 55 -9.03 4.52 10.02
C LEU A 55 -8.08 3.68 9.16
N LYS A 56 -8.48 3.35 7.92
CA LYS A 56 -7.64 2.64 6.94
C LYS A 56 -6.51 3.51 6.37
N THR A 57 -6.62 4.84 6.46
CA THR A 57 -5.63 5.81 5.95
C THR A 57 -4.66 6.33 7.00
N LEU A 58 -4.88 5.99 8.27
CA LEU A 58 -4.09 6.52 9.38
C LEU A 58 -2.75 5.79 9.52
N ASP A 59 -1.71 6.54 9.88
CA ASP A 59 -0.41 5.98 10.27
C ASP A 59 -0.39 5.70 11.78
N PRO A 60 -0.32 4.43 12.21
CA PRO A 60 -0.25 4.06 13.61
C PRO A 60 0.96 4.63 14.37
N GLU A 61 2.04 4.97 13.66
CA GLU A 61 3.26 5.53 14.26
C GLU A 61 3.12 7.02 14.61
N LEU A 62 2.19 7.72 13.97
CA LEU A 62 1.97 9.16 14.16
C LEU A 62 0.87 9.45 15.18
N ILE A 63 0.19 8.42 15.68
CA ILE A 63 -0.98 8.57 16.53
C ILE A 63 -0.63 8.13 17.96
N PRO A 64 -0.69 9.06 18.93
CA PRO A 64 -0.46 8.75 20.33
C PRO A 64 -1.38 7.63 20.82
N LEU A 65 -0.85 6.66 21.58
CA LEU A 65 -1.66 5.58 22.15
C LEU A 65 -2.91 6.04 22.91
N PRO A 66 -2.89 7.13 23.71
CA PRO A 66 -4.09 7.62 24.39
C PRO A 66 -5.24 7.99 23.45
N THR A 67 -4.94 8.34 22.19
CA THR A 67 -5.97 8.59 21.17
C THR A 67 -6.82 7.34 20.94
N TRP A 68 -6.21 6.15 20.93
CA TRP A 68 -6.91 4.89 20.74
C TRP A 68 -7.70 4.44 21.98
N ASP A 69 -7.19 4.73 23.18
CA ASP A 69 -7.94 4.52 24.42
C ASP A 69 -9.22 5.36 24.44
N ASN A 70 -9.10 6.64 24.06
CA ASN A 70 -10.23 7.56 24.01
C ASN A 70 -11.20 7.20 22.88
N PHE A 71 -10.68 6.82 21.71
CA PHE A 71 -11.47 6.29 20.60
C PHE A 71 -12.28 5.07 21.05
N ASN A 72 -11.62 4.11 21.71
CA ASN A 72 -12.28 2.90 22.20
C ASN A 72 -13.39 3.23 23.21
N LYS A 73 -13.16 4.15 24.16
CA LYS A 73 -14.17 4.58 25.14
C LYS A 73 -15.40 5.22 24.49
N GLN A 74 -15.19 6.13 23.54
CA GLN A 74 -16.31 6.77 22.82
C GLN A 74 -17.05 5.76 21.95
N CYS A 75 -16.35 4.79 21.35
CA CYS A 75 -16.97 3.70 20.61
C CYS A 75 -17.83 2.80 21.51
N GLN A 76 -17.35 2.44 22.70
CA GLN A 76 -18.13 1.69 23.70
C GLN A 76 -19.36 2.46 24.17
N ALA A 77 -19.20 3.77 24.44
CA ALA A 77 -20.32 4.63 24.81
C ALA A 77 -21.36 4.72 23.70
N ALA A 78 -20.94 4.87 22.43
CA ALA A 78 -21.85 4.84 21.28
C ALA A 78 -22.58 3.50 21.16
N THR A 79 -21.87 2.38 21.31
CA THR A 79 -22.47 1.02 21.32
C THR A 79 -23.52 0.87 22.42
N GLN A 80 -23.27 1.43 23.61
CA GLN A 80 -24.23 1.42 24.71
C GLN A 80 -25.47 2.27 24.39
N GLN A 81 -25.31 3.42 23.74
CA GLN A 81 -26.48 4.19 23.28
C GLN A 81 -27.32 3.39 22.27
N LEU A 82 -26.69 2.63 21.37
CA LEU A 82 -27.44 1.74 20.47
C LEU A 82 -28.17 0.61 21.20
N ASP A 83 -27.60 0.07 22.29
CA ASP A 83 -28.33 -0.87 23.16
C ASP A 83 -29.56 -0.23 23.79
N GLN A 84 -29.40 0.98 24.34
CA GLN A 84 -30.52 1.67 24.98
C GLN A 84 -31.60 2.02 23.96
N PHE A 85 -31.21 2.52 22.79
CA PHE A 85 -32.14 2.75 21.68
C PHE A 85 -32.89 1.47 21.28
N ALA A 86 -32.19 0.33 21.19
CA ALA A 86 -32.84 -0.94 20.88
C ALA A 86 -33.84 -1.38 21.97
N ALA A 87 -33.59 -1.01 23.22
CA ALA A 87 -34.43 -1.37 24.36
C ALA A 87 -35.67 -0.49 24.53
N ASP A 88 -35.54 0.83 24.36
CA ASP A 88 -36.62 1.79 24.70
C ASP A 88 -37.09 2.65 23.52
N ARG A 89 -36.43 2.54 22.36
CA ARG A 89 -36.72 3.28 21.11
C ARG A 89 -36.64 4.80 21.25
N ASN A 90 -36.00 5.29 22.31
CA ASN A 90 -35.83 6.71 22.53
C ASN A 90 -34.74 7.27 21.60
N VAL A 91 -35.15 8.06 20.61
CA VAL A 91 -34.26 8.73 19.63
C VAL A 91 -33.19 9.59 20.30
N GLY A 92 -33.40 10.02 21.54
CA GLY A 92 -32.36 10.62 22.39
C GLY A 92 -31.06 9.83 22.40
N HIS A 93 -31.14 8.49 22.34
CA HIS A 93 -29.96 7.63 22.27
C HIS A 93 -29.24 7.69 20.92
N LEU A 94 -29.95 7.82 19.80
CA LEU A 94 -29.28 8.04 18.49
C LEU A 94 -28.56 9.39 18.45
N ASN A 95 -29.19 10.44 19.03
CA ASN A 95 -28.55 11.74 19.18
C ASN A 95 -27.25 11.64 19.99
N GLU A 96 -27.28 10.95 21.13
CA GLU A 96 -26.08 10.73 21.96
C GLU A 96 -25.04 9.85 21.24
N ALA A 97 -25.46 8.83 20.50
CA ALA A 97 -24.55 8.02 19.68
C ALA A 97 -23.83 8.89 18.63
N ASN A 98 -24.55 9.76 17.93
CA ASN A 98 -23.98 10.72 16.99
C ASN A 98 -23.00 11.69 17.64
N LYS A 99 -23.27 12.16 18.88
CA LYS A 99 -22.30 12.97 19.66
C LYS A 99 -21.03 12.20 20.00
N ASN A 100 -21.14 10.91 20.34
CA ASN A 100 -19.97 10.07 20.54
C ASN A 100 -19.15 9.94 19.24
N LEU A 101 -19.80 9.79 18.08
CA LEU A 101 -19.13 9.75 16.77
C LEU A 101 -18.45 11.08 16.42
N ASP A 102 -19.03 12.21 16.82
CA ASP A 102 -18.38 13.51 16.68
C ASP A 102 -17.09 13.59 17.50
N ASN A 103 -17.09 13.04 18.72
CA ASN A 103 -15.87 12.92 19.52
C ASN A 103 -14.85 12.01 18.83
N LEU A 104 -15.26 10.87 18.26
CA LEU A 104 -14.37 9.99 17.48
C LEU A 104 -13.72 10.76 16.33
N LEU A 105 -14.50 11.56 15.59
CA LEU A 105 -13.99 12.42 14.52
C LEU A 105 -12.96 13.41 15.05
N THR A 106 -13.15 14.02 16.22
CA THR A 106 -12.13 14.94 16.78
C THR A 106 -10.80 14.26 17.07
N TYR A 107 -10.80 12.96 17.38
CA TYR A 107 -9.58 12.20 17.65
C TYR A 107 -8.84 11.82 16.38
N VAL A 108 -9.56 11.42 15.33
CA VAL A 108 -8.93 10.94 14.10
C VAL A 108 -8.67 12.07 13.10
N ARG A 109 -9.48 13.14 13.08
CA ARG A 109 -9.35 14.28 12.14
C ARG A 109 -7.99 14.97 12.12
N PRO A 110 -7.33 15.24 13.26
CA PRO A 110 -6.02 15.88 13.25
C PRO A 110 -4.94 15.03 12.58
N TYR A 111 -5.14 13.71 12.61
CA TYR A 111 -4.25 12.73 11.99
C TYR A 111 -4.77 12.26 10.64
N MET A 112 -5.93 12.76 10.22
CA MET A 112 -6.31 12.68 8.82
C MET A 112 -5.27 13.48 8.08
N VAL A 113 -4.44 12.76 7.33
CA VAL A 113 -3.79 13.35 6.19
C VAL A 113 -4.95 13.75 5.29
N ALA A 114 -5.28 15.05 5.28
CA ALA A 114 -6.37 15.57 4.50
C ALA A 114 -6.22 15.03 3.09
N GLU A 115 -7.33 14.70 2.44
CA GLU A 115 -7.68 15.57 1.35
C GLU A 115 -9.21 15.70 1.25
N GLY A 116 -9.66 16.99 1.21
CA GLY A 116 -10.98 17.58 1.59
C GLY A 116 -11.72 18.60 0.67
N LYS A 117 -11.19 19.79 0.26
CA LYS A 117 -11.42 20.27 -1.14
C LYS A 117 -11.00 19.17 -2.10
N ALA A 118 -10.09 18.38 -1.58
CA ALA A 118 -9.63 17.15 -2.08
C ALA A 118 -10.30 15.90 -1.50
N ALA A 119 -11.46 15.94 -0.85
CA ALA A 119 -12.36 14.79 -0.57
C ALA A 119 -13.46 14.81 -1.63
N LEU A 120 -13.83 16.02 -2.05
CA LEU A 120 -14.58 16.27 -3.28
C LEU A 120 -13.67 16.21 -4.50
N ALA A 121 -12.41 16.69 -4.46
CA ALA A 121 -11.39 16.26 -5.43
C ALA A 121 -10.88 14.84 -5.14
N LEU A 122 -11.09 14.21 -3.97
CA LEU A 122 -10.83 12.76 -3.79
C LEU A 122 -11.94 12.01 -4.49
N ARG A 123 -13.19 12.44 -4.36
CA ARG A 123 -14.32 11.84 -5.05
C ARG A 123 -14.17 12.03 -6.55
N ASP A 124 -13.86 13.25 -7.00
CA ASP A 124 -13.73 13.57 -8.42
C ASP A 124 -12.40 13.08 -9.02
N ALA A 125 -11.27 13.04 -8.29
CA ALA A 125 -10.03 12.34 -8.70
C ALA A 125 -10.09 10.83 -8.48
N ALA A 126 -10.88 10.30 -7.54
CA ALA A 126 -11.16 8.86 -7.48
C ALA A 126 -11.95 8.45 -8.71
N VAL A 127 -12.86 9.32 -9.18
CA VAL A 127 -13.58 9.13 -10.44
C VAL A 127 -12.67 9.37 -11.67
N ASP A 128 -11.81 10.40 -11.73
CA ASP A 128 -10.88 10.67 -12.86
C ASP A 128 -9.68 9.70 -12.93
N ALA A 129 -9.12 9.29 -11.79
CA ALA A 129 -8.06 8.28 -11.72
C ALA A 129 -8.61 6.90 -12.05
N ALA A 130 -9.83 6.57 -11.61
CA ALA A 130 -10.51 5.38 -12.09
C ALA A 130 -10.59 5.36 -13.63
N ASN A 131 -10.72 6.53 -14.28
CA ASN A 131 -10.74 6.65 -15.74
C ASN A 131 -9.32 6.63 -16.40
N GLN A 132 -8.32 7.39 -15.94
CA GLN A 132 -6.95 7.39 -16.54
C GLN A 132 -6.19 6.07 -16.34
N ILE A 133 -6.44 5.36 -15.23
CA ILE A 133 -5.87 4.03 -15.00
C ILE A 133 -6.36 3.07 -16.07
N SER A 134 -7.64 3.12 -16.43
CA SER A 134 -8.17 2.33 -17.54
C SER A 134 -7.45 2.66 -18.86
N GLU A 135 -7.10 3.92 -19.10
CA GLU A 135 -6.49 4.38 -20.36
C GLU A 135 -4.98 4.04 -20.47
N ARG A 136 -4.17 4.32 -19.44
CA ARG A 136 -2.73 3.96 -19.43
C ARG A 136 -2.48 2.46 -19.36
N TYR A 137 -3.37 1.69 -18.72
CA TYR A 137 -3.29 0.22 -18.78
C TYR A 137 -3.42 -0.28 -20.22
N THR A 138 -4.20 0.44 -21.04
CA THR A 138 -4.36 0.16 -22.45
C THR A 138 -3.10 0.52 -23.26
N GLU A 139 -2.42 1.65 -22.97
CA GLU A 139 -1.15 2.03 -23.63
C GLU A 139 0.08 1.21 -23.16
N LEU A 140 0.23 0.91 -21.87
CA LEU A 140 1.33 0.09 -21.38
C LEU A 140 1.29 -1.33 -21.94
N LYS A 141 0.08 -1.89 -22.08
CA LYS A 141 -0.10 -3.16 -22.77
C LYS A 141 0.49 -3.12 -24.18
N LYS A 142 0.41 -1.97 -24.85
CA LYS A 142 0.98 -1.74 -26.18
C LYS A 142 2.51 -1.58 -26.16
N ASP A 143 3.08 -0.81 -25.24
CA ASP A 143 4.54 -0.58 -25.16
C ASP A 143 5.33 -1.77 -24.60
N ALA A 144 4.74 -2.55 -23.69
CA ALA A 144 5.32 -3.80 -23.20
C ALA A 144 5.43 -4.83 -24.33
N GLN A 145 4.45 -4.85 -25.23
CA GLN A 145 4.55 -5.59 -26.48
C GLN A 145 5.75 -5.10 -27.31
N GLY A 146 5.92 -3.79 -27.51
CA GLY A 146 7.05 -3.25 -28.28
C GLY A 146 8.44 -3.43 -27.64
N SER A 147 8.57 -3.37 -26.31
CA SER A 147 9.85 -3.57 -25.62
C SER A 147 10.23 -5.04 -25.50
N TYR A 148 9.23 -5.93 -25.39
CA TYR A 148 9.44 -7.36 -25.51
C TYR A 148 10.04 -7.68 -26.88
N GLU A 149 9.47 -7.11 -27.94
CA GLU A 149 10.00 -7.19 -29.30
C GLU A 149 11.44 -6.63 -29.39
N GLY A 150 11.77 -5.54 -28.69
CA GLY A 150 13.11 -4.95 -28.67
C GLY A 150 14.19 -5.72 -27.88
N ILE A 151 13.84 -6.30 -26.72
CA ILE A 151 14.74 -7.15 -25.91
C ILE A 151 15.03 -8.45 -26.67
N GLU A 152 14.02 -8.99 -27.34
CA GLU A 152 14.19 -10.15 -28.20
C GLU A 152 15.25 -9.86 -29.27
N SER A 153 15.20 -8.69 -29.92
CA SER A 153 16.20 -8.26 -30.89
C SER A 153 17.61 -8.03 -30.29
N LEU A 154 17.74 -7.37 -29.13
CA LEU A 154 19.06 -7.14 -28.51
C LEU A 154 19.72 -8.43 -28.01
N ARG A 155 18.92 -9.39 -27.56
CA ARG A 155 19.42 -10.72 -27.18
C ARG A 155 20.05 -11.40 -28.39
N GLU A 156 19.36 -11.38 -29.54
CA GLU A 156 19.87 -11.94 -30.80
C GLU A 156 21.22 -11.29 -31.20
N ASP A 157 21.35 -9.97 -31.09
CA ASP A 157 22.60 -9.26 -31.40
C ASP A 157 23.74 -9.56 -30.42
N GLY A 158 23.43 -9.69 -29.12
CA GLY A 158 24.40 -9.99 -28.08
C GLY A 158 25.01 -11.38 -28.21
N GLU A 159 24.17 -12.38 -28.54
CA GLU A 159 24.60 -13.74 -28.84
C GLU A 159 25.63 -13.75 -29.99
N ALA A 160 25.36 -13.01 -31.07
CA ALA A 160 26.28 -12.91 -32.20
C ALA A 160 27.66 -12.30 -31.84
N LYS A 161 27.68 -11.29 -30.96
CA LYS A 161 28.94 -10.65 -30.50
C LYS A 161 29.76 -11.54 -29.58
N LEU A 162 29.11 -12.26 -28.66
CA LEU A 162 29.80 -13.17 -27.74
C LEU A 162 30.57 -14.24 -28.52
N THR A 163 29.93 -14.84 -29.54
CA THR A 163 30.59 -15.80 -30.44
C THR A 163 31.87 -15.24 -31.06
N SER A 164 31.89 -13.95 -31.40
CA SER A 164 33.06 -13.31 -32.00
C SER A 164 34.21 -13.08 -31.00
N ILE A 165 33.91 -12.72 -29.75
CA ILE A 165 34.92 -12.50 -28.70
C ILE A 165 35.60 -13.79 -28.30
N THR A 166 34.84 -14.87 -28.11
CA THR A 166 35.38 -16.20 -27.79
C THR A 166 36.45 -16.60 -28.80
N ARG A 167 36.17 -16.40 -30.10
CA ARG A 167 37.11 -16.68 -31.18
C ARG A 167 38.40 -15.86 -31.12
N ILE A 168 38.35 -14.62 -30.61
CA ILE A 168 39.54 -13.78 -30.48
C ILE A 168 40.39 -14.24 -29.29
N HIS A 169 39.76 -14.56 -28.16
CA HIS A 169 40.46 -15.05 -26.97
C HIS A 169 41.25 -16.32 -27.27
N GLU A 170 40.62 -17.28 -27.95
CA GLU A 170 41.27 -18.53 -28.39
C GLU A 170 42.58 -18.27 -29.17
N ARG A 171 42.59 -17.22 -30.00
CA ARG A 171 43.78 -16.84 -30.79
C ARG A 171 44.86 -16.15 -29.96
N ILE A 172 44.49 -15.40 -28.93
CA ILE A 172 45.46 -14.74 -28.04
C ILE A 172 46.14 -15.79 -27.17
N ASP A 173 45.38 -16.72 -26.60
CA ASP A 173 45.93 -17.83 -25.81
C ASP A 173 46.91 -18.66 -26.65
N GLU A 174 46.54 -18.93 -27.91
CA GLU A 174 47.45 -19.58 -28.87
C GLU A 174 48.74 -18.77 -29.06
N PHE A 175 48.63 -17.44 -29.19
CA PHE A 175 49.78 -16.56 -29.35
C PHE A 175 50.68 -16.48 -28.11
N GLU A 176 50.09 -16.40 -26.92
CA GLU A 176 50.83 -16.33 -25.66
C GLU A 176 51.64 -17.60 -25.43
N LYS A 177 51.02 -18.77 -25.67
CA LYS A 177 51.72 -20.07 -25.65
C LYS A 177 52.89 -20.12 -26.60
N LEU A 178 52.72 -19.62 -27.83
CA LEU A 178 53.82 -19.56 -28.79
C LEU A 178 54.94 -18.60 -28.32
N THR A 179 54.58 -17.53 -27.62
CA THR A 179 55.50 -16.44 -27.29
C THR A 179 56.30 -16.70 -26.01
N PHE A 180 55.61 -17.02 -24.91
CA PHE A 180 56.22 -17.18 -23.57
C PHE A 180 56.33 -18.65 -23.16
N GLY A 181 55.62 -19.53 -23.84
CA GLY A 181 55.62 -20.96 -23.54
C GLY A 181 54.59 -21.32 -22.50
N ASP A 182 54.47 -22.62 -22.25
CA ASP A 182 53.69 -23.19 -21.16
C ASP A 182 54.49 -24.30 -20.46
N GLU A 183 53.84 -25.03 -19.55
CA GLU A 183 54.51 -26.08 -18.76
C GLU A 183 55.14 -27.19 -19.62
N GLU A 184 54.66 -27.38 -20.85
CA GLU A 184 55.15 -28.42 -21.76
C GLU A 184 56.05 -27.86 -22.87
N THR A 185 55.92 -26.57 -23.20
CA THR A 185 56.54 -25.98 -24.40
C THR A 185 57.26 -24.68 -24.09
N GLU A 186 58.58 -24.62 -24.31
CA GLU A 186 59.32 -23.36 -24.12
C GLU A 186 58.94 -22.29 -25.15
N GLY A 187 58.68 -21.08 -24.65
CA GLY A 187 58.34 -19.93 -25.46
C GLY A 187 59.51 -19.32 -26.21
N SER A 188 59.18 -18.56 -27.24
CA SER A 188 60.15 -17.75 -27.99
C SER A 188 61.01 -16.82 -27.11
N GLU A 189 60.48 -16.20 -26.05
CA GLU A 189 61.27 -15.32 -25.16
C GLU A 189 62.28 -16.08 -24.28
N GLN A 190 61.87 -17.23 -23.72
CA GLN A 190 62.76 -18.07 -22.92
C GLN A 190 63.93 -18.58 -23.74
N LYS A 191 63.66 -18.92 -25.00
CA LYS A 191 64.67 -19.28 -26.00
C LYS A 191 65.66 -18.13 -26.31
N ILE A 192 65.23 -16.87 -26.17
CA ILE A 192 66.09 -15.71 -26.42
C ILE A 192 66.94 -15.35 -25.19
N ASN A 193 66.38 -15.37 -23.98
CA ASN A 193 67.12 -15.00 -22.76
C ASN A 193 68.21 -16.02 -22.40
N THR A 194 67.98 -17.30 -22.68
CA THR A 194 69.02 -18.35 -22.57
C THR A 194 70.18 -18.16 -23.54
N ALA A 195 70.02 -17.30 -24.55
CA ALA A 195 71.03 -17.02 -25.56
C ALA A 195 71.89 -15.75 -25.31
N ARG A 196 71.70 -15.01 -24.19
CA ARG A 196 72.43 -13.75 -23.91
C ARG A 196 73.53 -13.92 -22.82
N PRO A 197 74.84 -13.69 -23.10
CA PRO A 197 75.93 -13.80 -22.12
C PRO A 197 76.18 -12.49 -21.33
N GLN A 198 76.66 -12.63 -20.07
CA GLN A 198 77.02 -11.52 -19.14
C GLN A 198 78.15 -10.63 -19.68
#